data_AF-A0A0B1U0U1-F1
#
_entry.id   AF-A0A0B1U0U1-F1
#
_cell.length_a   1.000
_cell.length_b   1.000
_cell.length_c   1.000
_cell.angle_alpha   90.00
_cell.angle_beta   90.00
_cell.angle_gamma   90.00
#
_symmetry.space_group_name_H-M   'P 1'
#
loop_
_entity.id
_entity.type
_entity.pdbx_description
1 polymer ?
#
loop_
_entity_poly.entity_id
_entity_poly.type
_entity_poly.pdbx_seq_one_letter_code
_entity_poly.pdbx_strand_id
1 'polypeptide(L)'
;MNEYVVNRDSGQFKAPFNHIKNEARVFTYKDTAIITPNSDTPYSLLWLDLRAEPIVLSVPAVEKGRYYSVMLEDGNTFIYGYIGSRATGSEAGDYMVVGPGWKGETPKGIKKVFHSTTQFSLVAYRTQLFNPQDMPNVVKVQSGYGVKPLSAFLGQPAPGRAPKIDFPKFSKEMVKTKFFDYLDFSLQFAPAGPEEKEIRAKLAKIGVGSGKTFNFDALSLEQKKAMAAGMEDGKAKIAEYLKTQLIRLNGWELSNFFGDRAFFNGDWLKRAAGAQAGIYGNESIEAAYPLATRLADGSPLDGSKSNYTLTFPANEFPPVNAFWSVTMYDGQTQFLIKNKINRYLINSPMLPDLKKNADGSLTLYIQKDSPGAEKESNWLPAPDGPIYLAMRLYWPRVESPTILPIGKGDWKPPVIVQSK
;
A
#
# COMPACT_ATOMS: atom_id res chain seq x y z
N MET A 1 -4.07 -1.35 12.18
CA MET A 1 -5.26 -1.93 12.82
C MET A 1 -5.95 -0.99 13.81
N ASN A 2 -5.30 -0.59 14.93
CA ASN A 2 -5.97 0.14 16.03
C ASN A 2 -6.80 1.34 15.54
N GLU A 3 -6.18 2.24 14.76
CA GLU A 3 -6.82 3.46 14.26
C GLU A 3 -7.94 3.24 13.24
N TYR A 4 -8.01 2.08 12.58
CA TYR A 4 -8.93 1.83 11.46
C TYR A 4 -10.17 1.02 11.84
N VAL A 5 -10.07 0.15 12.85
CA VAL A 5 -11.16 -0.80 13.22
C VAL A 5 -11.41 -0.95 14.73
N VAL A 6 -10.42 -0.62 15.59
CA VAL A 6 -10.56 -0.80 17.05
C VAL A 6 -11.01 0.50 17.73
N ASN A 7 -10.27 1.58 17.51
CA ASN A 7 -10.53 2.88 18.12
C ASN A 7 -11.61 3.62 17.31
N ARG A 8 -12.83 3.67 17.83
CA ARG A 8 -13.97 4.36 17.20
C ARG A 8 -13.86 5.88 17.21
N ASP A 9 -13.04 6.43 18.12
CA ASP A 9 -12.81 7.87 18.23
C ASP A 9 -11.65 8.33 17.32
N SER A 10 -10.99 7.40 16.64
CA SER A 10 -9.96 7.72 15.65
C SER A 10 -10.58 8.41 14.44
N GLY A 11 -9.99 9.53 14.01
CA GLY A 11 -10.34 10.15 12.74
C GLY A 11 -10.07 9.27 11.50
N GLN A 12 -9.38 8.15 11.68
CA GLN A 12 -9.11 7.14 10.63
C GLN A 12 -10.03 5.92 10.71
N PHE A 13 -10.98 5.88 11.65
CA PHE A 13 -11.89 4.74 11.79
C PHE A 13 -12.70 4.55 10.50
N LYS A 14 -12.73 3.31 10.00
CA LYS A 14 -13.40 2.96 8.74
C LYS A 14 -14.71 2.24 9.01
N ALA A 15 -14.64 1.10 9.67
CA ALA A 15 -15.77 0.25 10.02
C ALA A 15 -15.35 -0.78 11.08
N PRO A 16 -16.30 -1.43 11.79
CA PRO A 16 -16.02 -2.60 12.62
C PRO A 16 -15.43 -3.77 11.80
N PHE A 17 -14.85 -4.76 12.49
CA PHE A 17 -14.37 -5.99 11.85
C PHE A 17 -15.45 -6.64 10.98
N ASN A 18 -15.02 -7.23 9.87
CA ASN A 18 -15.86 -7.93 8.89
C ASN A 18 -16.90 -7.02 8.20
N HIS A 19 -16.74 -5.71 8.25
CA HIS A 19 -17.56 -4.73 7.53
C HIS A 19 -16.67 -3.85 6.64
N ILE A 20 -17.05 -3.72 5.37
CA ILE A 20 -16.32 -2.90 4.40
C ILE A 20 -16.74 -1.43 4.50
N LYS A 21 -15.78 -0.53 4.33
CA LYS A 21 -16.00 0.89 4.14
C LYS A 21 -15.55 1.30 2.74
N ASN A 22 -16.49 1.76 1.93
CA ASN A 22 -16.23 2.34 0.62
C ASN A 22 -15.94 3.84 0.76
N GLU A 23 -14.82 4.30 0.20
CA GLU A 23 -14.41 5.71 0.17
C GLU A 23 -14.29 6.18 -1.28
N ALA A 24 -15.44 6.37 -1.94
CA ALA A 24 -15.52 6.86 -3.31
C ALA A 24 -15.37 8.40 -3.37
N ARG A 25 -14.13 8.89 -3.22
CA ARG A 25 -13.83 10.31 -3.41
C ARG A 25 -12.42 10.51 -3.98
N VAL A 26 -12.25 11.63 -4.67
CA VAL A 26 -10.93 12.10 -5.12
C VAL A 26 -10.18 12.65 -3.91
N PHE A 27 -8.94 12.21 -3.72
CA PHE A 27 -8.08 12.78 -2.70
C PHE A 27 -7.50 14.10 -3.19
N THR A 28 -7.39 15.06 -2.27
CA THR A 28 -6.96 16.43 -2.52
C THR A 28 -5.92 16.84 -1.49
N TYR A 29 -5.38 18.06 -1.62
CA TYR A 29 -4.48 18.64 -0.62
C TYR A 29 -5.07 18.73 0.80
N LYS A 30 -6.39 18.57 0.97
CA LYS A 30 -7.05 18.54 2.28
C LYS A 30 -6.92 17.19 3.00
N ASP A 31 -6.45 16.16 2.30
CA ASP A 31 -6.37 14.79 2.78
C ASP A 31 -4.97 14.50 3.34
N THR A 32 -4.79 14.75 4.63
CA THR A 32 -3.49 14.66 5.32
C THR A 32 -3.38 13.49 6.27
N ALA A 33 -4.37 12.58 6.23
CA ALA A 33 -4.41 11.37 7.04
C ALA A 33 -3.22 10.43 6.80
N ILE A 34 -2.82 10.31 5.53
CA ILE A 34 -1.77 9.42 5.06
C ILE A 34 -0.89 10.22 4.10
N ILE A 35 0.42 10.14 4.29
CA ILE A 35 1.40 10.75 3.37
C ILE A 35 1.37 10.04 2.02
N THR A 36 1.68 10.77 0.95
CA THR A 36 1.64 10.30 -0.44
C THR A 36 0.30 9.66 -0.85
N PRO A 37 -0.86 10.27 -0.53
CA PRO A 37 -2.16 9.66 -0.78
C PRO A 37 -2.33 9.37 -2.28
N ASN A 38 -2.89 8.21 -2.60
CA ASN A 38 -3.16 7.78 -3.97
C ASN A 38 -4.46 8.41 -4.48
N SER A 39 -4.41 9.12 -5.61
CA SER A 39 -5.60 9.71 -6.24
C SER A 39 -6.04 8.99 -7.54
N ASP A 40 -5.39 7.90 -7.91
CA ASP A 40 -5.75 7.08 -9.07
C ASP A 40 -6.87 6.08 -8.76
N THR A 41 -6.91 5.56 -7.53
CA THR A 41 -7.81 4.47 -7.14
C THR A 41 -8.49 4.77 -5.81
N PRO A 42 -9.75 5.24 -5.81
CA PRO A 42 -10.52 5.35 -4.57
C PRO A 42 -10.56 4.00 -3.83
N TYR A 43 -10.38 4.08 -2.51
CA TYR A 43 -10.20 2.90 -1.67
C TYR A 43 -11.54 2.33 -1.20
N SER A 44 -11.57 1.01 -0.98
CA SER A 44 -12.44 0.42 0.03
C SER A 44 -11.59 -0.39 1.00
N LEU A 45 -11.90 -0.32 2.29
CA LEU A 45 -11.09 -0.93 3.34
C LEU A 45 -11.93 -1.83 4.21
N LEU A 46 -11.34 -2.96 4.59
CA LEU A 46 -11.94 -3.98 5.42
C LEU A 46 -10.86 -4.58 6.32
N TRP A 47 -11.17 -4.70 7.61
CA TRP A 47 -10.38 -5.50 8.54
C TRP A 47 -11.17 -6.77 8.87
N LEU A 48 -10.53 -7.92 8.68
CA LEU A 48 -11.11 -9.22 8.94
C LEU A 48 -10.77 -9.68 10.36
N ASP A 49 -11.77 -10.23 11.06
CA ASP A 49 -11.60 -11.08 12.24
C ASP A 49 -12.02 -12.51 11.85
N LEU A 50 -11.02 -13.37 11.72
CA LEU A 50 -11.14 -14.74 11.19
C LEU A 50 -11.26 -15.79 12.31
N ARG A 51 -11.46 -15.37 13.57
CA ARG A 51 -11.44 -16.26 14.73
C ARG A 51 -12.69 -17.12 14.87
N ALA A 52 -13.85 -16.57 14.50
CA ALA A 52 -15.13 -17.28 14.62
C ALA A 52 -15.38 -18.19 13.41
N GLU A 53 -15.14 -17.66 12.21
CA GLU A 53 -15.39 -18.35 10.95
C GLU A 53 -14.68 -17.67 9.77
N PRO A 54 -14.55 -18.35 8.61
CA PRO A 54 -14.12 -17.71 7.37
C PRO A 54 -15.05 -16.58 6.91
N ILE A 55 -14.49 -15.67 6.12
CA ILE A 55 -15.23 -14.56 5.51
C ILE A 55 -15.22 -14.74 3.99
N VAL A 56 -16.40 -14.66 3.38
CA VAL A 56 -16.59 -14.63 1.93
C VAL A 56 -16.57 -13.18 1.45
N LEU A 57 -15.68 -12.91 0.50
CA LEU A 57 -15.53 -11.66 -0.23
C LEU A 57 -16.11 -11.83 -1.62
N SER A 58 -17.17 -11.08 -1.93
CA SER A 58 -17.79 -11.04 -3.25
C SER A 58 -17.29 -9.83 -4.01
N VAL A 59 -16.93 -10.00 -5.28
CA VAL A 59 -16.64 -8.89 -6.21
C VAL A 59 -17.63 -8.91 -7.37
N PRO A 60 -18.09 -7.74 -7.85
CA PRO A 60 -18.94 -7.68 -9.02
C PRO A 60 -18.12 -7.91 -10.29
N ALA A 61 -18.80 -8.09 -11.42
CA ALA A 61 -18.13 -7.94 -12.70
C ALA A 61 -17.64 -6.49 -12.86
N VAL A 62 -16.37 -6.34 -13.22
CA VAL A 62 -15.75 -5.05 -13.51
C VAL A 62 -15.49 -4.98 -15.01
N GLU A 63 -15.71 -3.83 -15.62
CA GLU A 63 -15.43 -3.67 -17.05
C GLU A 63 -13.95 -3.94 -17.36
N LYS A 64 -13.66 -4.63 -18.46
CA LYS A 64 -12.29 -5.09 -18.78
C LYS A 64 -11.27 -3.93 -18.89
N GLY A 65 -11.72 -2.74 -19.28
CA GLY A 65 -10.87 -1.55 -19.39
C GLY A 65 -10.57 -0.86 -18.05
N ARG A 66 -11.21 -1.28 -16.95
CA ARG A 66 -11.01 -0.69 -15.62
C ARG A 66 -10.22 -1.65 -14.75
N TYR A 67 -9.08 -1.16 -14.28
CA TYR A 67 -8.31 -1.88 -13.28
C TYR A 67 -9.02 -1.88 -11.92
N TYR A 68 -9.04 -3.04 -11.28
CA TYR A 68 -9.34 -3.14 -9.87
C TYR A 68 -8.46 -4.21 -9.22
N SER A 69 -8.19 -4.04 -7.93
CA SER A 69 -7.52 -5.05 -7.13
C SER A 69 -7.99 -5.04 -5.69
N VAL A 70 -7.91 -6.20 -5.07
CA VAL A 70 -8.26 -6.48 -3.68
C VAL A 70 -7.06 -7.20 -3.11
N MET A 71 -6.22 -6.44 -2.41
CA MET A 71 -5.02 -6.95 -1.77
C MET A 71 -5.39 -7.56 -0.42
N LEU A 72 -4.93 -8.79 -0.19
CA LEU A 72 -5.12 -9.52 1.05
C LEU A 72 -3.79 -9.56 1.81
N GLU A 73 -3.73 -8.89 2.95
CA GLU A 73 -2.51 -8.77 3.74
C GLU A 73 -2.77 -9.09 5.20
N ASP A 74 -1.94 -9.93 5.80
CA ASP A 74 -2.15 -10.39 7.17
C ASP A 74 -1.41 -9.52 8.21
N GLY A 75 -1.60 -9.85 9.48
CA GLY A 75 -1.00 -9.13 10.60
C GLY A 75 0.53 -9.22 10.65
N ASN A 76 1.14 -10.14 9.90
CA ASN A 76 2.59 -10.22 9.72
C ASN A 76 3.08 -9.37 8.54
N THR A 77 2.19 -8.61 7.88
CA THR A 77 2.45 -7.87 6.64
C THR A 77 2.91 -8.77 5.49
N PHE A 78 2.37 -10.00 5.43
CA PHE A 78 2.49 -10.85 4.26
C PHE A 78 1.28 -10.65 3.35
N ILE A 79 1.55 -10.38 2.08
CA ILE A 79 0.51 -10.33 1.06
C ILE A 79 0.26 -11.77 0.62
N TYR A 80 -0.86 -12.34 1.04
CA TYR A 80 -1.17 -13.75 0.80
C TYR A 80 -2.14 -13.96 -0.37
N GLY A 81 -2.52 -12.89 -1.05
CA GLY A 81 -3.31 -12.99 -2.27
C GLY A 81 -3.79 -11.66 -2.84
N TYR A 82 -4.22 -11.74 -4.09
CA TYR A 82 -4.95 -10.69 -4.78
C TYR A 82 -6.20 -11.28 -5.43
N ILE A 83 -7.27 -10.50 -5.44
CA ILE A 83 -8.45 -10.68 -6.31
C ILE A 83 -8.49 -9.42 -7.19
N GLY A 84 -8.66 -9.55 -8.50
CA GLY A 84 -8.57 -8.36 -9.35
C GLY A 84 -8.28 -8.65 -10.81
N SER A 85 -8.21 -7.58 -11.59
CA SER A 85 -7.94 -7.60 -13.03
C SER A 85 -6.76 -8.51 -13.41
N ARG A 86 -5.66 -8.43 -12.65
CA ARG A 86 -4.47 -9.29 -12.86
C ARG A 86 -4.67 -10.70 -12.35
N ALA A 87 -5.09 -10.84 -11.10
CA ALA A 87 -4.93 -12.07 -10.33
C ALA A 87 -6.06 -13.08 -10.55
N THR A 88 -7.27 -12.61 -10.84
CA THR A 88 -8.48 -13.45 -10.95
C THR A 88 -9.40 -13.04 -12.11
N GLY A 89 -9.07 -11.99 -12.86
CA GLY A 89 -9.87 -11.45 -13.95
C GLY A 89 -11.00 -10.52 -13.48
N SER A 90 -11.81 -10.06 -14.43
CA SER A 90 -12.84 -9.03 -14.21
C SER A 90 -14.27 -9.57 -14.10
N GLU A 91 -14.44 -10.89 -14.04
CA GLU A 91 -15.76 -11.49 -13.83
C GLU A 91 -16.18 -11.42 -12.36
N ALA A 92 -17.49 -11.38 -12.11
CA ALA A 92 -18.02 -11.51 -10.76
C ALA A 92 -17.58 -12.82 -10.10
N GLY A 93 -17.41 -12.82 -8.78
CA GLY A 93 -17.03 -14.04 -8.08
C GLY A 93 -17.00 -13.90 -6.57
N ASP A 94 -17.14 -15.06 -5.92
CA ASP A 94 -17.02 -15.22 -4.49
C ASP A 94 -15.69 -15.88 -4.14
N TYR A 95 -14.99 -15.29 -3.17
CA TYR A 95 -13.67 -15.73 -2.70
C TYR A 95 -13.74 -15.88 -1.19
N MET A 96 -13.04 -16.84 -0.62
CA MET A 96 -13.08 -17.07 0.82
C MET A 96 -11.73 -16.78 1.46
N VAL A 97 -11.73 -16.05 2.57
CA VAL A 97 -10.55 -15.83 3.41
C VAL A 97 -10.70 -16.63 4.69
N VAL A 98 -9.69 -17.43 5.02
CA VAL A 98 -9.67 -18.29 6.20
C VAL A 98 -8.53 -17.91 7.12
N GLY A 99 -8.77 -18.04 8.44
CA GLY A 99 -7.75 -17.87 9.46
C GLY A 99 -6.82 -19.09 9.59
N PRO A 100 -5.72 -18.98 10.34
CA PRO A 100 -4.67 -20.00 10.41
C PRO A 100 -5.12 -21.33 11.05
N GLY A 101 -6.23 -21.34 11.78
CA GLY A 101 -6.78 -22.53 12.43
C GLY A 101 -7.84 -23.28 11.62
N TRP A 102 -8.26 -22.76 10.46
CA TRP A 102 -9.35 -23.35 9.69
C TRP A 102 -8.94 -24.66 9.00
N LYS A 103 -9.80 -25.68 9.10
CA LYS A 103 -9.62 -27.02 8.52
C LYS A 103 -10.86 -27.53 7.77
N GLY A 104 -11.81 -26.64 7.50
CA GLY A 104 -13.05 -26.99 6.81
C GLY A 104 -12.83 -27.27 5.33
N GLU A 105 -13.91 -27.60 4.63
CA GLU A 105 -13.91 -27.77 3.19
C GLU A 105 -14.31 -26.47 2.47
N THR A 106 -13.89 -26.33 1.20
CA THR A 106 -14.30 -25.20 0.37
C THR A 106 -15.75 -25.40 -0.09
N PRO A 107 -16.69 -24.50 0.24
CA PRO A 107 -18.06 -24.61 -0.25
C PRO A 107 -18.16 -24.44 -1.77
N LYS A 108 -19.22 -25.02 -2.36
CA LYS A 108 -19.55 -24.81 -3.77
C LYS A 108 -19.75 -23.32 -4.07
N GLY A 109 -19.26 -22.86 -5.22
CA GLY A 109 -19.38 -21.47 -5.68
C GLY A 109 -18.20 -20.57 -5.28
N ILE A 110 -17.38 -20.97 -4.31
CA ILE A 110 -16.14 -20.25 -3.98
C ILE A 110 -15.10 -20.51 -5.07
N LYS A 111 -14.64 -19.45 -5.73
CA LYS A 111 -13.65 -19.51 -6.82
C LYS A 111 -12.24 -19.81 -6.30
N LYS A 112 -11.88 -19.29 -5.12
CA LYS A 112 -10.58 -19.52 -4.48
C LYS A 112 -10.64 -19.27 -2.97
N VAL A 113 -9.85 -20.04 -2.23
CA VAL A 113 -9.62 -19.85 -0.80
C VAL A 113 -8.22 -19.24 -0.57
N PHE A 114 -8.17 -18.23 0.28
CA PHE A 114 -6.95 -17.55 0.68
C PHE A 114 -6.70 -17.75 2.18
N HIS A 115 -5.48 -18.14 2.53
CA HIS A 115 -5.13 -18.51 3.90
C HIS A 115 -4.28 -17.41 4.55
N SER A 116 -4.89 -16.68 5.48
CA SER A 116 -4.14 -15.71 6.29
C SER A 116 -3.27 -16.44 7.32
N THR A 117 -2.03 -15.99 7.53
CA THR A 117 -1.17 -16.58 8.57
C THR A 117 -1.53 -16.09 9.97
N THR A 118 -2.41 -15.09 10.09
CA THR A 118 -2.84 -14.50 11.35
C THR A 118 -4.36 -14.46 11.47
N GLN A 119 -4.87 -14.27 12.68
CA GLN A 119 -6.31 -14.23 12.96
C GLN A 119 -6.98 -12.93 12.48
N PHE A 120 -6.20 -11.87 12.27
CA PHE A 120 -6.67 -10.61 11.69
C PHE A 120 -5.99 -10.33 10.35
N SER A 121 -6.69 -9.71 9.43
CA SER A 121 -6.12 -9.35 8.13
C SER A 121 -6.72 -8.04 7.61
N LEU A 122 -5.91 -7.25 6.91
CA LEU A 122 -6.34 -6.13 6.11
C LEU A 122 -6.73 -6.61 4.71
N VAL A 123 -7.84 -6.08 4.21
CA VAL A 123 -8.24 -6.18 2.81
C VAL A 123 -8.36 -4.77 2.25
N ALA A 124 -7.54 -4.47 1.25
CA ALA A 124 -7.49 -3.16 0.60
C ALA A 124 -7.96 -3.27 -0.86
N TYR A 125 -9.12 -2.69 -1.13
CA TYR A 125 -9.71 -2.60 -2.45
C TYR A 125 -9.28 -1.31 -3.12
N ARG A 126 -8.90 -1.40 -4.39
CA ARG A 126 -8.53 -0.29 -5.26
C ARG A 126 -9.34 -0.42 -6.54
N THR A 127 -10.11 0.62 -6.88
CA THR A 127 -10.87 0.68 -8.13
C THR A 127 -10.33 1.87 -8.93
N GLN A 128 -9.87 1.66 -10.16
CA GLN A 128 -9.35 2.75 -10.99
C GLN A 128 -10.43 3.81 -11.24
N LEU A 129 -10.03 5.07 -11.10
CA LEU A 129 -10.77 6.25 -11.50
C LEU A 129 -10.11 6.81 -12.78
N PHE A 130 -10.86 6.91 -13.88
CA PHE A 130 -10.29 7.44 -15.13
C PHE A 130 -10.10 8.95 -15.07
N ASN A 131 -11.10 9.66 -14.55
CA ASN A 131 -11.12 11.10 -14.34
C ASN A 131 -12.17 11.43 -13.26
N PRO A 132 -12.26 12.67 -12.75
CA PRO A 132 -13.23 13.01 -11.70
C PRO A 132 -14.70 12.71 -12.05
N GLN A 133 -15.10 12.82 -13.32
CA GLN A 133 -16.47 12.57 -13.79
C GLN A 133 -16.84 11.08 -13.78
N ASP A 134 -15.85 10.19 -13.75
CA ASP A 134 -16.00 8.74 -13.71
C ASP A 134 -16.31 8.19 -12.31
N MET A 135 -16.33 9.05 -11.27
CA MET A 135 -16.62 8.64 -9.89
C MET A 135 -17.92 7.82 -9.72
N PRO A 136 -19.05 8.11 -10.41
CA PRO A 136 -20.25 7.28 -10.31
C PRO A 136 -20.03 5.81 -10.71
N ASN A 137 -19.13 5.53 -11.67
CA ASN A 137 -18.80 4.16 -12.05
C ASN A 137 -17.95 3.46 -10.98
N VAL A 138 -17.03 4.20 -10.34
CA VAL A 138 -16.29 3.71 -9.17
C VAL A 138 -17.26 3.35 -8.03
N VAL A 139 -18.22 4.24 -7.72
CA VAL A 139 -19.27 3.98 -6.72
C VAL A 139 -20.05 2.72 -7.06
N LYS A 140 -20.44 2.54 -8.32
CA LYS A 140 -21.17 1.36 -8.79
C LYS A 140 -20.37 0.08 -8.53
N VAL A 141 -19.09 0.05 -8.89
CA VAL A 141 -18.22 -1.11 -8.62
C VAL A 141 -18.08 -1.35 -7.12
N GLN A 142 -17.78 -0.31 -6.33
CA GLN A 142 -17.61 -0.43 -4.88
C GLN A 142 -18.89 -0.90 -4.17
N SER A 143 -20.07 -0.49 -4.65
CA SER A 143 -21.35 -0.94 -4.11
C SER A 143 -21.64 -2.43 -4.35
N GLY A 144 -20.96 -3.03 -5.34
CA GLY A 144 -21.04 -4.45 -5.62
C GLY A 144 -20.09 -5.31 -4.78
N TYR A 145 -19.18 -4.72 -4.00
CA TYR A 145 -18.33 -5.48 -3.08
C TYR A 145 -19.17 -6.02 -1.91
N GLY A 146 -19.09 -7.34 -1.70
CA GLY A 146 -19.79 -8.04 -0.64
C GLY A 146 -18.82 -8.60 0.40
N VAL A 147 -19.23 -8.58 1.67
CA VAL A 147 -18.51 -9.21 2.77
C VAL A 147 -19.53 -9.97 3.62
N LYS A 148 -19.37 -11.28 3.74
CA LYS A 148 -20.28 -12.14 4.51
C LYS A 148 -19.51 -13.16 5.33
N PRO A 149 -19.86 -13.40 6.61
CA PRO A 149 -19.43 -14.60 7.30
C PRO A 149 -19.88 -15.86 6.54
N LEU A 150 -19.09 -16.94 6.60
CA LEU A 150 -19.37 -18.17 5.87
C LEU A 150 -20.76 -18.74 6.17
N SER A 151 -21.15 -18.77 7.45
CA SER A 151 -22.49 -19.20 7.88
C SER A 151 -23.60 -18.43 7.16
N ALA A 152 -23.49 -17.10 7.07
CA ALA A 152 -24.44 -16.26 6.37
C ALA A 152 -24.43 -16.49 4.85
N PHE A 153 -23.26 -16.77 4.25
CA PHE A 153 -23.17 -17.15 2.83
C PHE A 153 -23.88 -18.48 2.54
N LEU A 154 -23.78 -19.45 3.45
CA LEU A 154 -24.39 -20.78 3.31
C LEU A 154 -25.84 -20.85 3.79
N GLY A 155 -26.39 -19.79 4.39
CA GLY A 155 -27.72 -19.83 5.03
C GLY A 155 -27.77 -20.73 6.26
N GLN A 156 -26.65 -20.86 6.98
CA GLN A 156 -26.49 -21.69 8.16
C GLN A 156 -26.47 -20.84 9.45
N PRO A 157 -26.77 -21.43 10.61
CA PRO A 157 -26.59 -20.76 11.90
C PRO A 157 -25.14 -20.32 12.09
N ALA A 158 -24.94 -19.10 12.59
CA ALA A 158 -23.61 -18.61 12.92
C ALA A 158 -22.98 -19.45 14.04
N PRO A 159 -21.68 -19.74 13.98
CA PRO A 159 -20.98 -20.38 15.08
C PRO A 159 -20.91 -19.47 16.31
N GLY A 160 -20.40 -20.02 17.41
CA GLY A 160 -20.13 -19.24 18.62
C GLY A 160 -19.26 -18.01 18.32
N ARG A 161 -19.59 -16.88 18.94
CA ARG A 161 -18.83 -15.64 18.77
C ARG A 161 -17.40 -15.82 19.31
N ALA A 162 -16.43 -15.26 18.60
CA ALA A 162 -15.07 -15.18 19.11
C ALA A 162 -15.04 -14.37 20.43
N PRO A 163 -14.18 -14.73 21.40
CA PRO A 163 -14.05 -13.98 22.63
C PRO A 163 -13.77 -12.50 22.39
N LYS A 164 -14.38 -11.64 23.21
CA LYS A 164 -14.09 -10.20 23.18
C LYS A 164 -12.62 -9.98 23.53
N ILE A 165 -11.97 -9.10 22.78
CA ILE A 165 -10.59 -8.68 23.04
C ILE A 165 -10.63 -7.32 23.72
N ASP A 166 -9.85 -7.19 24.79
CA ASP A 166 -9.50 -5.90 25.35
C ASP A 166 -8.21 -5.41 24.67
N PHE A 167 -8.37 -4.60 23.63
CA PHE A 167 -7.23 -4.10 22.87
C PHE A 167 -6.50 -3.02 23.69
N PRO A 168 -5.17 -3.13 23.88
CA PRO A 168 -4.39 -2.09 24.53
C PRO A 168 -4.60 -0.75 23.83
N LYS A 169 -4.78 0.32 24.62
CA LYS A 169 -4.82 1.68 24.07
C LYS A 169 -3.50 1.96 23.36
N PHE A 170 -3.59 2.34 22.09
CA PHE A 170 -2.42 2.70 21.30
C PHE A 170 -2.07 4.17 21.50
N SER A 171 -0.79 4.47 21.68
CA SER A 171 -0.24 5.82 21.56
C SER A 171 1.20 5.75 21.06
N LYS A 172 1.70 6.85 20.47
CA LYS A 172 3.10 6.94 20.05
C LYS A 172 4.07 6.76 21.21
N GLU A 173 3.67 7.15 22.42
CA GLU A 173 4.48 7.00 23.62
C GLU A 173 4.51 5.56 24.13
N MET A 174 3.39 4.85 24.03
CA MET A 174 3.31 3.42 24.34
C MET A 174 4.30 2.62 23.48
N VAL A 175 4.44 2.94 22.19
CA VAL A 175 5.42 2.25 21.31
C VAL A 175 6.88 2.49 21.74
N LYS A 176 7.20 3.58 22.44
CA LYS A 176 8.58 3.83 22.90
C LYS A 176 8.92 3.07 24.17
N THR A 177 7.95 2.90 25.06
CA THR A 177 8.18 2.43 26.44
C THR A 177 7.60 1.04 26.72
N LYS A 178 6.56 0.64 25.99
CA LYS A 178 5.82 -0.63 26.16
C LYS A 178 5.68 -1.41 24.85
N PHE A 179 6.65 -1.26 23.95
CA PHE A 179 6.68 -1.98 22.67
C PHE A 179 6.51 -3.48 22.85
N PHE A 180 7.25 -4.06 23.80
CA PHE A 180 7.27 -5.51 24.02
C PHE A 180 5.97 -6.03 24.66
N ASP A 181 5.29 -5.24 25.49
CA ASP A 181 3.94 -5.55 26.00
C ASP A 181 2.95 -5.59 24.84
N TYR A 182 3.03 -4.63 23.91
CA TYR A 182 2.17 -4.60 22.73
C TYR A 182 2.51 -5.74 21.75
N LEU A 183 3.78 -6.09 21.62
CA LEU A 183 4.22 -7.24 20.85
C LEU A 183 3.68 -8.54 21.46
N ASP A 184 3.83 -8.73 22.77
CA ASP A 184 3.31 -9.90 23.51
C ASP A 184 1.80 -10.08 23.27
N PHE A 185 1.02 -9.01 23.43
CA PHE A 185 -0.39 -8.98 23.08
C PHE A 185 -0.66 -9.37 21.62
N SER A 186 0.08 -8.76 20.67
CA SER A 186 -0.13 -8.97 19.24
C SER A 186 0.17 -10.42 18.82
N LEU A 187 1.20 -11.04 19.41
CA LEU A 187 1.64 -12.39 19.05
C LEU A 187 0.63 -13.49 19.45
N GLN A 188 -0.37 -13.19 20.28
CA GLN A 188 -1.48 -14.11 20.59
C GLN A 188 -2.35 -14.40 19.36
N PHE A 189 -2.38 -13.47 18.40
CA PHE A 189 -3.22 -13.55 17.20
C PHE A 189 -2.43 -13.90 15.93
N ALA A 190 -1.12 -14.09 16.05
CA ALA A 190 -0.20 -14.37 14.95
C ALA A 190 0.63 -15.61 15.27
N PRO A 191 0.11 -16.83 15.02
CA PRO A 191 0.84 -18.07 15.27
C PRO A 191 2.15 -18.09 14.48
N ALA A 192 3.19 -18.69 15.06
CA ALA A 192 4.51 -18.72 14.45
C ALA A 192 4.55 -19.60 13.20
N GLY A 193 5.08 -19.06 12.11
CA GLY A 193 5.49 -19.84 10.95
C GLY A 193 6.78 -20.65 11.19
N PRO A 194 7.07 -21.68 10.39
CA PRO A 194 8.37 -22.36 10.35
C PRO A 194 9.62 -21.49 10.49
N GLU A 195 9.72 -20.35 9.78
CA GLU A 195 10.91 -19.49 9.83
C GLU A 195 11.00 -18.70 11.15
N GLU A 196 9.88 -18.54 11.86
CA GLU A 196 9.81 -17.77 13.09
C GLU A 196 10.19 -18.56 14.35
N LYS A 197 10.33 -19.90 14.27
CA LYS A 197 10.52 -20.76 15.47
C LYS A 197 11.67 -20.27 16.35
N GLU A 198 12.82 -19.97 15.76
CA GLU A 198 14.01 -19.55 16.52
C GLU A 198 13.86 -18.17 17.14
N ILE A 199 13.35 -17.19 16.39
CA ILE A 199 13.18 -15.82 16.90
C ILE A 199 12.09 -15.78 17.98
N ARG A 200 11.03 -16.57 17.83
CA ARG A 200 9.97 -16.74 18.85
C ARG A 200 10.52 -17.38 20.11
N ALA A 201 11.41 -18.37 20.01
CA ALA A 201 12.07 -18.96 21.16
C ALA A 201 12.98 -17.95 21.90
N LYS A 202 13.65 -17.04 21.17
CA LYS A 202 14.43 -15.95 21.77
C LYS A 202 13.52 -14.95 22.51
N LEU A 203 12.41 -14.54 21.91
CA LEU A 203 11.41 -13.66 22.55
C LEU A 203 10.81 -14.30 23.81
N ALA A 204 10.53 -15.61 23.77
CA ALA A 204 9.98 -16.33 24.90
C ALA A 204 10.90 -16.31 26.15
N LYS A 205 12.23 -16.20 25.97
CA LYS A 205 13.18 -16.10 27.09
C LYS A 205 13.02 -14.82 27.91
N ILE A 206 12.52 -13.75 27.30
CA ILE A 206 12.22 -12.49 27.99
C ILE A 206 10.74 -12.39 28.38
N GLY A 207 9.97 -13.46 28.22
CA GLY A 207 8.55 -13.50 28.57
C GLY A 207 7.61 -12.97 27.49
N VAL A 208 8.06 -12.79 26.23
CA VAL A 208 7.22 -12.32 25.12
C VAL A 208 6.77 -13.50 24.24
N GLY A 209 5.46 -13.62 24.00
CA GLY A 209 4.87 -14.58 23.08
C GLY A 209 3.46 -15.03 23.47
N SER A 210 2.83 -15.84 22.61
CA SER A 210 1.49 -16.36 22.87
C SER A 210 1.38 -17.07 24.22
N GLY A 211 0.39 -16.70 25.02
CA GLY A 211 0.15 -17.25 26.37
C GLY A 211 1.17 -16.79 27.42
N LYS A 212 1.98 -15.78 27.13
CA LYS A 212 2.87 -15.14 28.09
C LYS A 212 2.24 -13.87 28.65
N THR A 213 2.92 -13.28 29.62
CA THR A 213 2.48 -12.12 30.39
C THR A 213 3.65 -11.17 30.54
N PHE A 214 4.24 -10.74 29.42
CA PHE A 214 5.33 -9.78 29.48
C PHE A 214 4.88 -8.53 30.24
N ASN A 215 5.69 -8.05 31.18
CA ASN A 215 5.42 -6.83 31.92
C ASN A 215 6.71 -6.02 32.03
N PHE A 216 6.80 -4.95 31.25
CA PHE A 216 7.98 -4.09 31.25
C PHE A 216 8.28 -3.50 32.63
N ASP A 217 7.25 -3.16 33.40
CA ASP A 217 7.40 -2.47 34.68
C ASP A 217 8.09 -3.35 35.73
N ALA A 218 7.93 -4.67 35.61
CA ALA A 218 8.54 -5.68 36.49
C ALA A 218 10.04 -5.96 36.21
N LEU A 219 10.59 -5.45 35.11
CA LEU A 219 11.99 -5.66 34.75
C LEU A 219 12.96 -4.85 35.61
N SER A 220 14.17 -5.40 35.81
CA SER A 220 15.28 -4.67 36.43
C SER A 220 15.69 -3.47 35.58
N LEU A 221 16.36 -2.49 36.19
CA LEU A 221 16.87 -1.33 35.46
C LEU A 221 17.84 -1.73 34.33
N GLU A 222 18.66 -2.75 34.56
CA GLU A 222 19.60 -3.28 33.56
C GLU A 222 18.86 -3.90 32.37
N GLN A 223 17.81 -4.70 32.63
CA GLN A 223 16.97 -5.28 31.58
C GLN A 223 16.27 -4.19 30.76
N LYS A 224 15.70 -3.18 31.42
CA LYS A 224 15.07 -2.04 30.75
C LYS A 224 16.05 -1.29 29.83
N LYS A 225 17.28 -1.05 30.30
CA LYS A 225 18.36 -0.43 29.50
C LYS A 225 18.75 -1.30 28.30
N ALA A 226 18.94 -2.60 28.51
CA ALA A 226 19.29 -3.53 27.43
C ALA A 226 18.20 -3.60 26.33
N MET A 227 16.92 -3.58 26.72
CA MET A 227 15.80 -3.59 25.78
C MET A 227 15.71 -2.27 24.99
N ALA A 228 15.90 -1.13 25.66
CA ALA A 228 15.94 0.17 24.98
C ALA A 228 17.11 0.24 23.97
N ALA A 229 18.30 -0.21 24.36
CA ALA A 229 19.45 -0.29 23.46
C ALA A 229 19.16 -1.20 22.25
N GLY A 230 18.57 -2.38 22.46
CA GLY A 230 18.19 -3.28 21.37
C GLY A 230 17.15 -2.69 20.42
N MET A 231 16.22 -1.87 20.92
CA MET A 231 15.26 -1.14 20.08
C MET A 231 15.96 -0.08 19.21
N GLU A 232 16.90 0.68 19.77
CA GLU A 232 17.67 1.68 19.01
C GLU A 232 18.58 1.02 17.96
N ASP A 233 19.25 -0.09 18.30
CA ASP A 233 20.03 -0.89 17.35
C ASP A 233 19.15 -1.40 16.19
N GLY A 234 17.94 -1.87 16.50
CA GLY A 234 16.96 -2.30 15.50
C GLY A 234 16.56 -1.17 14.56
N LYS A 235 16.23 0.00 15.11
CA LYS A 235 15.90 1.20 14.32
C LYS A 235 17.05 1.63 13.43
N ALA A 236 18.28 1.64 13.95
CA ALA A 236 19.46 2.00 13.19
C ALA A 236 19.69 1.04 12.01
N LYS A 237 19.53 -0.28 12.22
CA LYS A 237 19.62 -1.29 11.14
C LYS A 237 18.57 -1.07 10.06
N ILE A 238 17.33 -0.78 10.45
CA ILE A 238 16.24 -0.49 9.50
C ILE A 238 16.56 0.77 8.68
N ALA A 239 17.01 1.84 9.34
CA ALA A 239 17.36 3.09 8.68
C ALA A 239 18.52 2.90 7.68
N GLU A 240 19.53 2.11 8.05
CA GLU A 240 20.65 1.79 7.16
C GLU A 240 20.23 0.92 5.98
N TYR A 241 19.37 -0.07 6.21
CA TYR A 241 18.79 -0.89 5.13
C TYR A 241 18.06 -0.01 4.12
N LEU A 242 17.23 0.93 4.57
CA LEU A 242 16.50 1.83 3.69
C LEU A 242 17.41 2.79 2.89
N LYS A 243 18.57 3.17 3.42
CA LYS A 243 19.53 4.01 2.69
C LYS A 243 20.25 3.24 1.58
N THR A 244 20.53 1.95 1.81
CA THR A 244 21.42 1.14 0.96
C THR A 244 20.69 0.27 -0.05
N GLN A 245 19.42 -0.05 0.18
CA GLN A 245 18.66 -0.99 -0.67
C GLN A 245 17.74 -0.30 -1.69
N LEU A 246 17.76 1.03 -1.76
CA LEU A 246 17.07 1.78 -2.81
C LEU A 246 17.85 1.68 -4.12
N ILE A 247 17.14 1.33 -5.18
CA ILE A 247 17.68 1.28 -6.54
C ILE A 247 17.50 2.65 -7.15
N ARG A 248 18.60 3.26 -7.62
CA ARG A 248 18.56 4.57 -8.29
C ARG A 248 18.73 4.41 -9.79
N LEU A 249 17.74 4.87 -10.55
CA LEU A 249 17.75 4.87 -12.02
C LEU A 249 17.24 6.21 -12.52
N ASN A 250 18.05 6.93 -13.30
CA ASN A 250 17.64 8.19 -13.94
C ASN A 250 17.06 9.26 -12.97
N GLY A 251 17.54 9.29 -11.72
CA GLY A 251 17.04 10.19 -10.67
C GLY A 251 15.84 9.65 -9.88
N TRP A 252 15.27 8.52 -10.29
CA TRP A 252 14.19 7.83 -9.60
C TRP A 252 14.74 6.80 -8.61
N GLU A 253 14.15 6.75 -7.42
CA GLU A 253 14.36 5.74 -6.40
C GLU A 253 13.25 4.68 -6.52
N LEU A 254 13.66 3.41 -6.59
CA LEU A 254 12.78 2.26 -6.65
C LEU A 254 13.09 1.32 -5.50
N SER A 255 12.07 0.59 -5.04
CA SER A 255 12.21 -0.40 -3.98
C SER A 255 11.42 -1.67 -4.30
N ASN A 256 11.81 -2.77 -3.65
CA ASN A 256 11.10 -4.04 -3.71
C ASN A 256 11.06 -4.64 -2.30
N PHE A 257 10.16 -4.11 -1.47
CA PHE A 257 10.09 -4.44 -0.03
C PHE A 257 8.84 -5.23 0.38
N PHE A 258 7.87 -5.42 -0.51
CA PHE A 258 6.59 -6.03 -0.18
C PHE A 258 6.42 -7.35 -0.92
N GLY A 259 5.82 -8.33 -0.23
CA GLY A 259 5.54 -9.64 -0.80
C GLY A 259 4.89 -10.60 0.19
N ASP A 260 4.73 -11.83 -0.25
CA ASP A 260 4.25 -12.94 0.55
C ASP A 260 5.32 -13.46 1.53
N ARG A 261 4.97 -14.52 2.25
CA ARG A 261 5.89 -15.17 3.18
C ARG A 261 7.12 -15.76 2.49
N ALA A 262 6.98 -16.29 1.28
CA ALA A 262 8.07 -16.88 0.51
C ALA A 262 9.04 -15.80 0.00
N PHE A 263 8.54 -14.62 -0.33
CA PHE A 263 9.35 -13.47 -0.73
C PHE A 263 10.28 -13.00 0.40
N PHE A 264 9.79 -12.98 1.64
CA PHE A 264 10.63 -12.60 2.78
C PHE A 264 11.54 -13.75 3.22
N ASN A 265 11.06 -15.00 3.20
CA ASN A 265 11.86 -16.19 3.55
C ASN A 265 12.71 -16.03 4.84
N GLY A 266 12.12 -15.43 5.89
CA GLY A 266 12.82 -15.16 7.16
C GLY A 266 13.68 -13.89 7.18
N ASP A 267 13.67 -13.05 6.13
CA ASP A 267 14.32 -11.73 6.13
C ASP A 267 13.48 -10.70 6.90
N TRP A 268 13.68 -10.71 8.23
CA TRP A 268 12.98 -9.82 9.16
C TRP A 268 13.34 -8.35 8.96
N LEU A 269 14.59 -8.07 8.55
CA LEU A 269 15.06 -6.71 8.37
C LEU A 269 14.40 -6.07 7.15
N LYS A 270 14.32 -6.80 6.03
CA LYS A 270 13.59 -6.35 4.84
C LYS A 270 12.11 -6.10 5.14
N ARG A 271 11.47 -7.01 5.87
CA ARG A 271 10.05 -6.86 6.27
C ARG A 271 9.83 -5.64 7.16
N ALA A 272 10.70 -5.44 8.16
CA ALA A 272 10.65 -4.26 9.03
C ALA A 272 10.93 -2.96 8.25
N ALA A 273 11.86 -2.99 7.30
CA ALA A 273 12.14 -1.86 6.42
C ALA A 273 10.95 -1.53 5.50
N GLY A 274 10.28 -2.52 4.92
CA GLY A 274 9.03 -2.31 4.17
C GLY A 274 7.95 -1.65 5.01
N ALA A 275 7.72 -2.14 6.25
CA ALA A 275 6.77 -1.53 7.17
C ALA A 275 7.12 -0.08 7.52
N GLN A 276 8.42 0.24 7.71
CA GLN A 276 8.89 1.60 7.98
C GLN A 276 8.80 2.52 6.77
N ALA A 277 9.05 2.01 5.56
CA ALA A 277 9.05 2.79 4.32
C ALA A 277 7.63 3.15 3.85
N GLY A 278 6.67 2.26 4.07
CA GLY A 278 5.29 2.44 3.62
C GLY A 278 4.46 1.18 3.78
N ILE A 279 4.10 0.86 5.03
CA ILE A 279 3.31 -0.32 5.36
C ILE A 279 2.05 -0.44 4.47
N TYR A 280 1.69 -1.68 4.12
CA TYR A 280 0.58 -2.00 3.22
C TYR A 280 0.78 -1.58 1.76
N GLY A 281 2.04 -1.51 1.32
CA GLY A 281 2.43 -1.36 -0.08
C GLY A 281 2.11 -2.61 -0.92
N ASN A 282 1.95 -2.44 -2.23
CA ASN A 282 1.70 -3.54 -3.15
C ASN A 282 2.99 -4.31 -3.50
N GLU A 283 2.83 -5.57 -3.89
CA GLU A 283 3.87 -6.31 -4.63
C GLU A 283 4.20 -5.62 -5.95
N SER A 284 5.46 -5.69 -6.37
CA SER A 284 5.91 -5.03 -7.61
C SER A 284 5.22 -5.55 -8.88
N ILE A 285 4.72 -6.79 -8.88
CA ILE A 285 3.91 -7.33 -9.98
C ILE A 285 2.50 -6.74 -10.05
N GLU A 286 1.98 -6.23 -8.94
CA GLU A 286 0.69 -5.55 -8.88
C GLU A 286 0.88 -4.05 -9.15
N ALA A 287 1.87 -3.41 -8.54
CA ALA A 287 2.21 -2.03 -8.82
C ALA A 287 3.66 -1.68 -8.45
N ALA A 288 4.35 -0.96 -9.33
CA ALA A 288 5.69 -0.43 -9.08
C ALA A 288 5.66 1.10 -8.91
N TYR A 289 6.51 1.62 -8.02
CA TYR A 289 6.51 3.03 -7.60
C TYR A 289 7.91 3.67 -7.75
N PRO A 290 8.30 4.15 -8.94
CA PRO A 290 9.42 5.07 -9.05
C PRO A 290 9.12 6.39 -8.34
N LEU A 291 9.98 6.80 -7.41
CA LEU A 291 9.84 8.02 -6.62
C LEU A 291 10.99 8.98 -6.94
N ALA A 292 10.74 10.29 -7.04
CA ALA A 292 11.80 11.26 -7.33
C ALA A 292 11.72 12.48 -6.42
N THR A 293 12.84 12.79 -5.78
CA THR A 293 13.11 14.05 -5.05
C THR A 293 14.32 14.78 -5.61
N ARG A 294 15.01 14.17 -6.59
CA ARG A 294 16.28 14.61 -7.16
C ARG A 294 16.30 14.35 -8.66
N LEU A 295 17.13 15.10 -9.36
CA LEU A 295 17.53 14.86 -10.74
C LEU A 295 18.53 13.69 -10.81
N ALA A 296 18.84 13.25 -12.03
CA ALA A 296 19.76 12.13 -12.26
C ALA A 296 21.20 12.39 -11.77
N ASP A 297 21.62 13.65 -11.69
CA ASP A 297 22.91 14.10 -11.16
C ASP A 297 22.93 14.20 -9.61
N GLY A 298 21.78 13.95 -8.95
CA GLY A 298 21.61 14.05 -7.50
C GLY A 298 21.16 15.42 -6.99
N SER A 299 21.06 16.42 -7.86
CA SER A 299 20.56 17.77 -7.51
C SER A 299 19.09 17.69 -7.06
N PRO A 300 18.70 18.36 -5.97
CA PRO A 300 17.32 18.31 -5.48
C PRO A 300 16.33 18.96 -6.45
N LEU A 301 15.13 18.39 -6.55
CA LEU A 301 14.01 19.02 -7.26
C LEU A 301 13.36 20.08 -6.37
N ASP A 302 13.28 21.32 -6.84
CA ASP A 302 12.77 22.47 -6.07
C ASP A 302 12.06 23.47 -6.99
N GLY A 303 10.73 23.49 -6.91
CA GLY A 303 9.87 24.33 -7.74
C GLY A 303 9.92 25.82 -7.40
N SER A 304 10.59 26.22 -6.31
CA SER A 304 10.88 27.63 -6.03
C SER A 304 12.10 28.15 -6.81
N LYS A 305 12.93 27.25 -7.34
CA LYS A 305 14.21 27.59 -7.99
C LYS A 305 14.16 27.42 -9.49
N SER A 306 13.48 26.37 -9.96
CA SER A 306 13.52 25.98 -11.36
C SER A 306 12.22 25.34 -11.81
N ASN A 307 11.97 25.41 -13.12
CA ASN A 307 10.96 24.61 -13.80
C ASN A 307 11.60 23.31 -14.32
N TYR A 308 10.82 22.25 -14.43
CA TYR A 308 11.30 20.94 -14.86
C TYR A 308 10.41 20.35 -15.94
N THR A 309 10.93 19.39 -16.70
CA THR A 309 10.17 18.59 -17.65
C THR A 309 10.47 17.11 -17.50
N LEU A 310 9.46 16.29 -17.80
CA LEU A 310 9.58 14.83 -17.92
C LEU A 310 9.06 14.45 -19.31
N THR A 311 9.95 13.93 -20.16
CA THR A 311 9.57 13.56 -21.53
C THR A 311 9.59 12.05 -21.69
N PHE A 312 8.43 11.47 -22.03
CA PHE A 312 8.32 10.10 -22.47
C PHE A 312 8.59 10.05 -23.98
N PRO A 313 9.61 9.30 -24.46
CA PRO A 313 9.84 9.13 -25.88
C PRO A 313 8.63 8.50 -26.58
N ALA A 314 8.53 8.73 -27.89
CA ALA A 314 7.46 8.16 -28.70
C ALA A 314 7.45 6.63 -28.56
N ASN A 315 6.28 6.07 -28.24
CA ASN A 315 6.08 4.62 -28.03
C ASN A 315 6.85 4.00 -26.85
N GLU A 316 7.45 4.79 -25.96
CA GLU A 316 8.19 4.32 -24.77
C GLU A 316 7.52 4.69 -23.45
N PHE A 317 6.19 4.75 -23.44
CA PHE A 317 5.41 4.92 -22.21
C PHE A 317 5.68 3.78 -21.20
N PRO A 318 5.42 4.00 -19.90
CA PRO A 318 5.55 2.95 -18.89
C PRO A 318 4.87 1.64 -19.30
N PRO A 319 5.59 0.50 -19.30
CA PRO A 319 5.07 -0.76 -19.83
C PRO A 319 4.17 -1.45 -18.82
N VAL A 320 2.89 -1.13 -18.90
CA VAL A 320 1.84 -1.63 -18.01
C VAL A 320 0.75 -2.34 -18.79
N ASN A 321 0.04 -3.25 -18.12
CA ASN A 321 -1.18 -3.88 -18.63
C ASN A 321 -2.45 -3.12 -18.22
N ALA A 322 -2.37 -2.30 -17.17
CA ALA A 322 -3.49 -1.49 -16.70
C ALA A 322 -3.29 -0.01 -17.07
N PHE A 323 -2.60 0.75 -16.22
CA PHE A 323 -2.40 2.19 -16.42
C PHE A 323 -1.19 2.68 -15.62
N TRP A 324 -0.71 3.87 -15.96
CA TRP A 324 0.31 4.58 -15.21
C TRP A 324 -0.14 6.00 -14.85
N SER A 325 0.50 6.58 -13.84
CA SER A 325 0.33 7.98 -13.44
C SER A 325 1.64 8.61 -12.95
N VAL A 326 1.70 9.93 -12.99
CA VAL A 326 2.72 10.76 -12.34
C VAL A 326 1.99 11.74 -11.43
N THR A 327 2.23 11.66 -10.12
CA THR A 327 1.56 12.48 -9.09
C THR A 327 2.55 13.42 -8.41
N MET A 328 2.12 14.64 -8.16
CA MET A 328 2.88 15.68 -7.47
C MET A 328 2.53 15.74 -5.98
N TYR A 329 3.57 15.86 -5.17
CA TYR A 329 3.49 16.11 -3.74
C TYR A 329 4.45 17.23 -3.33
N ASP A 330 4.13 17.87 -2.23
CA ASP A 330 5.08 18.71 -1.50
C ASP A 330 6.22 17.84 -0.95
N GLY A 331 7.47 18.22 -1.20
CA GLY A 331 8.63 17.41 -0.86
C GLY A 331 8.98 17.36 0.63
N GLN A 332 8.40 18.22 1.46
CA GLN A 332 8.62 18.21 2.91
C GLN A 332 7.55 17.37 3.63
N THR A 333 6.29 17.60 3.28
CA THR A 333 5.14 16.97 3.92
C THR A 333 4.68 15.69 3.24
N GLN A 334 5.06 15.50 1.97
CA GLN A 334 4.61 14.41 1.11
C GLN A 334 3.09 14.39 0.87
N PHE A 335 2.40 15.52 1.08
CA PHE A 335 0.98 15.66 0.78
C PHE A 335 0.73 16.30 -0.59
N LEU A 336 -0.49 16.11 -1.12
CA LEU A 336 -0.91 16.75 -2.36
C LEU A 336 -0.92 18.28 -2.16
N ILE A 337 -0.61 19.02 -3.22
CA ILE A 337 -0.46 20.48 -3.13
C ILE A 337 -1.72 21.22 -3.58
N LYS A 338 -2.13 22.26 -2.86
CA LYS A 338 -3.18 23.15 -3.36
C LYS A 338 -2.71 23.84 -4.64
N ASN A 339 -3.52 23.81 -5.70
CA ASN A 339 -3.21 24.49 -6.97
C ASN A 339 -4.49 24.98 -7.66
N LYS A 340 -4.35 25.91 -8.60
CA LYS A 340 -5.47 26.66 -9.21
C LYS A 340 -6.38 25.80 -10.08
N ILE A 341 -5.88 24.71 -10.65
CA ILE A 341 -6.62 23.84 -11.56
C ILE A 341 -7.09 22.54 -10.91
N ASN A 342 -6.87 22.37 -9.60
CA ASN A 342 -7.16 21.15 -8.84
C ASN A 342 -6.63 19.87 -9.50
N ARG A 343 -5.44 19.95 -10.10
CA ARG A 343 -4.75 18.80 -10.72
C ARG A 343 -3.59 18.37 -9.83
N TYR A 344 -3.56 17.10 -9.46
CA TYR A 344 -2.48 16.55 -8.64
C TYR A 344 -1.69 15.45 -9.35
N LEU A 345 -2.22 14.93 -10.46
CA LEU A 345 -1.57 13.91 -11.28
C LEU A 345 -1.89 14.10 -12.76
N ILE A 346 -1.08 13.44 -13.58
CA ILE A 346 -1.37 13.12 -14.97
C ILE A 346 -1.30 11.60 -15.10
N ASN A 347 -2.32 10.98 -15.70
CA ASN A 347 -2.37 9.52 -15.89
C ASN A 347 -2.61 9.14 -17.35
N SER A 348 -2.35 7.87 -17.67
CA SER A 348 -2.53 7.35 -19.03
C SER A 348 -3.95 7.47 -19.61
N PRO A 349 -5.05 7.35 -18.84
CA PRO A 349 -6.38 7.69 -19.34
C PRO A 349 -6.52 9.12 -19.90
N MET A 350 -5.71 10.07 -19.46
CA MET A 350 -5.73 11.45 -19.97
C MET A 350 -4.99 11.62 -21.31
N LEU A 351 -4.25 10.61 -21.80
CA LEU A 351 -3.45 10.71 -23.03
C LEU A 351 -4.19 11.32 -24.24
N PRO A 352 -5.48 11.03 -24.51
CA PRO A 352 -6.21 11.67 -25.61
C PRO A 352 -6.34 13.19 -25.50
N ASP A 353 -6.30 13.74 -24.27
CA ASP A 353 -6.42 15.17 -23.99
C ASP A 353 -5.05 15.87 -23.87
N LEU A 354 -3.95 15.12 -23.96
CA LEU A 354 -2.60 15.65 -23.88
C LEU A 354 -2.04 15.98 -25.28
N LYS A 355 -1.22 17.02 -25.35
CA LYS A 355 -0.56 17.44 -26.58
C LYS A 355 0.77 16.71 -26.72
N LYS A 356 0.90 15.87 -27.75
CA LYS A 356 2.18 15.26 -28.12
C LYS A 356 3.05 16.27 -28.87
N ASN A 357 4.36 16.08 -28.76
CA ASN A 357 5.34 16.78 -29.56
C ASN A 357 5.28 16.30 -31.02
N ALA A 358 5.91 17.03 -31.94
CA ALA A 358 5.92 16.70 -33.36
C ALA A 358 6.57 15.33 -33.68
N ASP A 359 7.51 14.89 -32.83
CA ASP A 359 8.16 13.57 -32.92
C ASP A 359 7.34 12.43 -32.29
N GLY A 360 6.15 12.73 -31.77
CA GLY A 360 5.26 11.77 -31.11
C GLY A 360 5.56 11.53 -29.63
N SER A 361 6.61 12.15 -29.06
CA SER A 361 6.90 12.10 -27.63
C SER A 361 5.88 12.90 -26.82
N LEU A 362 5.82 12.67 -25.50
CA LEU A 362 4.97 13.41 -24.58
C LEU A 362 5.83 14.08 -23.51
N THR A 363 5.84 15.41 -23.48
CA THR A 363 6.48 16.18 -22.41
C THR A 363 5.45 16.63 -21.39
N LEU A 364 5.67 16.28 -20.12
CA LEU A 364 4.99 16.85 -18.97
C LEU A 364 5.78 18.04 -18.44
N TYR A 365 5.09 19.15 -18.18
CA TYR A 365 5.69 20.35 -17.58
C TYR A 365 5.49 20.29 -16.07
N ILE A 366 6.58 20.29 -15.31
CA ILE A 366 6.59 20.20 -13.84
C ILE A 366 7.08 21.53 -13.30
N GLN A 367 6.14 22.38 -12.89
CA GLN A 367 6.46 23.76 -12.51
C GLN A 367 5.36 24.40 -11.68
N LYS A 368 5.73 25.38 -10.85
CA LYS A 368 4.83 26.10 -9.95
C LYS A 368 3.79 26.94 -10.71
N ASP A 369 4.25 27.68 -11.70
CA ASP A 369 3.41 28.57 -12.52
C ASP A 369 3.02 27.90 -13.85
N SER A 370 1.92 28.37 -14.46
CA SER A 370 1.44 27.83 -15.74
C SER A 370 2.48 28.02 -16.84
N PRO A 371 2.74 27.00 -17.70
CA PRO A 371 3.62 27.12 -18.87
C PRO A 371 3.00 27.91 -20.03
N GLY A 372 1.84 28.53 -19.81
CA GLY A 372 1.03 29.20 -20.83
C GLY A 372 -0.08 28.28 -21.33
N ALA A 373 -1.20 28.90 -21.75
CA ALA A 373 -2.45 28.21 -22.10
C ALA A 373 -2.26 27.02 -23.07
N GLU A 374 -1.35 27.16 -24.04
CA GLU A 374 -1.07 26.11 -25.02
C GLU A 374 -0.46 24.83 -24.43
N LYS A 375 0.15 24.91 -23.24
CA LYS A 375 0.87 23.80 -22.58
C LYS A 375 0.17 23.29 -21.33
N GLU A 376 -0.93 23.91 -20.91
CA GLU A 376 -1.63 23.59 -19.66
C GLU A 376 -2.22 22.17 -19.63
N SER A 377 -2.56 21.58 -20.79
CA SER A 377 -3.00 20.18 -20.87
C SER A 377 -1.96 19.24 -20.25
N ASN A 378 -0.67 19.49 -20.50
CA ASN A 378 0.45 18.66 -20.06
C ASN A 378 1.10 19.14 -18.77
N TRP A 379 0.56 20.20 -18.16
CA TRP A 379 1.13 20.81 -16.96
C TRP A 379 0.71 20.04 -15.71
N LEU A 380 1.70 19.70 -14.90
CA LEU A 380 1.56 19.20 -13.55
C LEU A 380 2.05 20.29 -12.56
N PRO A 381 1.13 21.00 -11.89
CA PRO A 381 1.49 22.06 -10.94
C PRO A 381 2.41 21.53 -9.85
N ALA A 382 3.50 22.25 -9.56
CA ALA A 382 4.50 21.92 -8.54
C ALA A 382 4.42 22.88 -7.33
N PRO A 383 4.90 22.48 -6.14
CA PRO A 383 5.02 23.38 -5.00
C PRO A 383 6.03 24.51 -5.24
N ASP A 384 5.87 25.60 -4.49
CA ASP A 384 6.89 26.65 -4.33
C ASP A 384 7.96 26.21 -3.33
N GLY A 385 8.70 25.15 -3.67
CA GLY A 385 9.65 24.52 -2.75
C GLY A 385 10.02 23.10 -3.18
N PRO A 386 10.52 22.28 -2.25
CA PRO A 386 10.93 20.90 -2.53
C PRO A 386 9.82 20.10 -3.23
N ILE A 387 10.20 19.34 -4.25
CA ILE A 387 9.29 18.51 -5.04
C ILE A 387 9.44 17.05 -4.63
N TYR A 388 8.32 16.35 -4.54
CA TYR A 388 8.28 14.89 -4.47
C TYR A 388 7.32 14.36 -5.54
N LEU A 389 7.85 13.58 -6.48
CA LEU A 389 7.09 12.94 -7.54
C LEU A 389 6.96 11.46 -7.26
N ALA A 390 5.76 10.92 -7.49
CA ALA A 390 5.55 9.49 -7.55
C ALA A 390 5.02 9.11 -8.93
N MET A 391 5.78 8.28 -9.65
CA MET A 391 5.25 7.54 -10.79
C MET A 391 4.65 6.24 -10.27
N ARG A 392 3.47 5.86 -10.77
CA ARG A 392 2.81 4.60 -10.42
C ARG A 392 2.58 3.79 -11.68
N LEU A 393 3.07 2.56 -11.70
CA LEU A 393 2.88 1.62 -12.80
C LEU A 393 2.00 0.48 -12.28
N TYR A 394 0.72 0.44 -12.67
CA TYR A 394 -0.21 -0.59 -12.24
C TYR A 394 -0.16 -1.78 -13.19
N TRP A 395 0.00 -2.97 -12.63
CA TRP A 395 0.20 -4.22 -13.33
C TRP A 395 1.29 -4.09 -14.41
N PRO A 396 2.55 -3.86 -14.02
CA PRO A 396 3.66 -3.82 -14.97
C PRO A 396 3.72 -5.11 -15.80
N ARG A 397 4.13 -4.99 -17.06
CA ARG A 397 4.35 -6.16 -17.92
C ARG A 397 5.47 -7.02 -17.35
N VAL A 398 5.41 -8.31 -17.61
CA VAL A 398 6.51 -9.24 -17.27
C VAL A 398 7.44 -9.44 -18.46
N GLU A 399 6.94 -9.28 -19.69
CA GLU A 399 7.74 -9.27 -20.90
C GLU A 399 8.29 -7.88 -21.23
N SER A 400 9.42 -7.85 -21.92
CA SER A 400 10.05 -6.65 -22.47
C SER A 400 9.12 -5.84 -23.40
N PRO A 401 9.13 -4.49 -23.34
CA PRO A 401 9.82 -3.69 -22.31
C PRO A 401 9.15 -3.84 -20.95
N THR A 402 9.92 -3.89 -19.86
CA THR A 402 9.43 -4.06 -18.48
C THR A 402 10.33 -3.36 -17.44
N ILE A 403 9.72 -2.93 -16.33
CA ILE A 403 10.42 -2.46 -15.13
C ILE A 403 10.82 -3.62 -14.20
N LEU A 404 10.29 -4.82 -14.44
CA LEU A 404 10.46 -6.00 -13.60
C LEU A 404 11.60 -6.89 -14.12
N PRO A 405 12.33 -7.60 -13.23
CA PRO A 405 12.40 -7.36 -11.80
C PRO A 405 12.92 -5.94 -11.51
N ILE A 406 12.46 -5.31 -10.44
CA ILE A 406 12.85 -3.94 -10.08
C ILE A 406 14.37 -3.79 -10.07
N GLY A 407 14.88 -2.83 -10.85
CA GLY A 407 16.31 -2.56 -11.03
C GLY A 407 17.04 -3.41 -12.07
N LYS A 408 16.38 -4.41 -12.65
CA LYS A 408 16.93 -5.29 -13.69
C LYS A 408 16.13 -5.29 -14.99
N GLY A 409 14.91 -4.74 -14.98
CA GLY A 409 14.11 -4.55 -16.18
C GLY A 409 14.79 -3.68 -17.23
N ASP A 410 14.44 -3.88 -18.50
CA ASP A 410 15.00 -3.18 -19.66
C ASP A 410 14.36 -1.81 -19.90
N TRP A 411 13.17 -1.56 -19.35
CA TRP A 411 12.56 -0.23 -19.31
C TRP A 411 13.00 0.53 -18.07
N LYS A 412 13.40 1.79 -18.26
CA LYS A 412 13.80 2.70 -17.19
C LYS A 412 12.93 3.96 -17.24
N PRO A 413 12.47 4.50 -16.09
CA PRO A 413 11.79 5.78 -16.08
C PRO A 413 12.65 6.87 -16.76
N PRO A 414 12.06 7.75 -17.59
CA PRO A 414 12.82 8.82 -18.23
C PRO A 414 13.36 9.81 -17.19
N VAL A 415 14.48 10.45 -17.52
CA VAL A 415 15.08 11.49 -16.67
C VAL A 415 14.15 12.69 -16.55
N ILE A 416 14.10 13.26 -15.35
CA ILE A 416 13.56 14.62 -15.15
C ILE A 416 14.69 15.58 -15.49
N VAL A 417 14.40 16.64 -16.23
CA VAL A 417 15.38 17.66 -16.63
C VAL A 417 14.93 19.04 -16.20
N GLN A 418 15.88 19.87 -15.77
CA GLN A 418 15.63 21.29 -15.58
C GLN A 418 15.32 21.94 -16.93
N SER A 419 14.25 22.74 -16.97
CA SER A 419 13.88 23.54 -18.15
C SER A 419 14.93 24.63 -18.37
N LYS A 420 15.25 24.88 -19.64
CA LYS A 420 16.16 25.97 -20.04
C LYS A 420 15.49 27.33 -19.96
#